data_AF-A0A938V286-F1
#
_entry.id   AF-A0A938V286-F1
#
_cell.length_a   1.000
_cell.length_b   1.000
_cell.length_c   1.000
_cell.angle_alpha   90.00
_cell.angle_beta   90.00
_cell.angle_gamma   90.00
#
_symmetry.space_group_name_H-M   'P 1'
#
loop_
_entity.id
_entity.type
_entity.pdbx_description
1 polymer ?
#
loop_
_entity_poly.entity_id
_entity_poly.type
_entity_poly.pdbx_seq_one_letter_code
_entity_poly.pdbx_strand_id
1 'polypeptide(L)'
;MKCYVTVTSLLFACLLVAFQLLCPPSVFAAPGTGGKAPGPCGSALLKQLNPVLARPYLGPVPGGRGFPTVGETRKFWTYDLSVMPPKNIQVAATCRGVGANVAVWVADKEWEKNVAQADVDAILAAMEQATPRTSDSGVIANNEALFGPPPKFHEDDPDLTLLVYDIPNYKQYSFDGFFRREDLAPFNPSCANNPMLYCSNELGMIHVKAEDVGGEYMQGVIAHEYEHLAHFGRDPNEESWLDETLAELAMSYSGYEDPGNVNAYLKQPSLALVMDPPVNYGACFVFGGYLYQRLGVDGINALVASATKGIAAIDEAESHGGFEPMLGEYAAANILDDTSVADGQFGYDLFDLGKFASNDFGNYNGKDFIVQPTGLHYFDLAMPLVGLETYKITFDAKGTSVRAHAVHVAGPAVYPLTPGESVTLPVLEQPILVLALANPDPDAKATVSISVEVVQGELPVVEEPVAEEPVMDDVVAQADGSPEPVADAIGSVDQVPSAESEADVAAGDVGKTTDDGKKDGGCQAGTSPSAASAFLLLLLAGVLFLRRNGRTS
;
A
#
# COMPACT_ATOMS: atom_id res chain seq x y z
N MET A 1 8.45 34.63 -20.62
CA MET A 1 7.09 34.15 -20.26
C MET A 1 6.37 33.37 -21.37
N LYS A 2 6.22 33.86 -22.62
CA LYS A 2 5.40 33.16 -23.64
C LYS A 2 5.88 31.75 -24.10
N CYS A 3 7.14 31.36 -23.90
CA CYS A 3 7.63 30.04 -24.31
C CYS A 3 7.45 28.92 -23.25
N TYR A 4 7.16 29.25 -21.99
CA TYR A 4 7.10 28.24 -20.92
C TYR A 4 5.77 27.46 -20.90
N VAL A 5 4.66 28.14 -21.23
CA VAL A 5 3.30 27.54 -21.25
C VAL A 5 3.18 26.43 -22.31
N THR A 6 3.92 26.53 -23.41
CA THR A 6 3.86 25.54 -24.49
C THR A 6 4.54 24.22 -24.11
N VAL A 7 5.56 24.25 -23.25
CA VAL A 7 6.33 23.05 -22.88
C VAL A 7 5.56 22.20 -21.86
N THR A 8 4.95 22.83 -20.85
CA THR A 8 4.06 22.14 -19.89
C THR A 8 2.85 21.51 -20.59
N SER A 9 2.22 22.21 -21.54
CA SER A 9 1.10 21.66 -22.32
C SER A 9 1.49 20.46 -23.19
N LEU A 10 2.73 20.39 -23.71
CA LEU A 10 3.19 19.22 -24.47
C LEU A 10 3.53 18.02 -23.59
N LEU A 11 4.20 18.23 -22.44
CA LEU A 11 4.48 17.17 -21.48
C LEU A 11 3.18 16.51 -20.99
N PHE A 12 2.16 17.32 -20.67
CA PHE A 12 0.86 16.83 -20.23
C PHE A 12 0.10 16.04 -21.31
N ALA A 13 0.20 16.46 -22.58
CA ALA A 13 -0.37 15.69 -23.69
C ALA A 13 0.33 14.33 -23.89
N CYS A 14 1.65 14.25 -23.66
CA CYS A 14 2.38 12.99 -23.69
C CYS A 14 2.02 12.07 -22.51
N LEU A 15 1.89 12.62 -21.29
CA LEU A 15 1.45 11.88 -20.09
C LEU A 15 0.02 11.34 -20.24
N LEU A 16 -0.93 12.14 -20.74
CA LEU A 16 -2.30 11.67 -21.02
C LEU A 16 -2.38 10.64 -22.16
N VAL A 17 -1.48 10.71 -23.14
CA VAL A 17 -1.38 9.68 -24.20
C VAL A 17 -0.74 8.40 -23.65
N ALA A 18 0.24 8.49 -22.74
CA ALA A 18 0.76 7.33 -22.00
C ALA A 18 -0.34 6.69 -21.13
N PHE A 19 -1.08 7.49 -20.37
CA PHE A 19 -2.24 7.10 -19.57
C PHE A 19 -3.34 6.38 -20.38
N GLN A 20 -3.48 6.70 -21.67
CA GLN A 20 -4.42 6.04 -22.59
C GLN A 20 -3.85 4.86 -23.39
N LEU A 21 -2.52 4.68 -23.45
CA LEU A 21 -1.86 3.64 -24.26
C LEU A 21 -1.14 2.56 -23.45
N LEU A 22 -0.73 2.86 -22.22
CA LEU A 22 0.02 1.95 -21.34
C LEU A 22 -0.83 1.35 -20.22
N CYS A 23 -1.95 1.97 -19.87
CA CYS A 23 -2.87 1.49 -18.85
C CYS A 23 -4.02 0.71 -19.50
N PRO A 24 -3.99 -0.64 -19.56
CA PRO A 24 -5.15 -1.39 -20.00
C PRO A 24 -6.31 -1.15 -19.02
N PRO A 25 -7.58 -1.22 -19.48
CA PRO A 25 -8.75 -1.00 -18.62
C PRO A 25 -8.91 -2.05 -17.49
N SER A 26 -7.97 -2.98 -17.34
CA SER A 26 -7.87 -3.95 -16.24
C SER A 26 -7.10 -3.45 -15.00
N VAL A 27 -6.43 -2.28 -15.08
CA VAL A 27 -5.82 -1.63 -13.89
C VAL A 27 -6.90 -1.01 -13.00
N PHE A 28 -8.00 -0.55 -13.59
CA PHE A 28 -9.21 -0.18 -12.87
C PHE A 28 -10.13 -1.40 -12.86
N ALA A 29 -10.24 -2.08 -11.73
CA ALA A 29 -11.08 -3.26 -11.60
C ALA A 29 -12.54 -2.92 -11.98
N ALA A 30 -13.03 -3.49 -13.07
CA ALA A 30 -14.44 -3.41 -13.41
C ALA A 30 -15.24 -4.13 -12.29
N PRO A 31 -16.15 -3.45 -11.57
CA PRO A 31 -16.76 -4.04 -10.39
C PRO A 31 -17.64 -5.24 -10.76
N GLY A 32 -17.25 -6.41 -10.26
CA GLY A 32 -18.15 -7.55 -10.16
C GLY A 32 -19.25 -7.23 -9.15
N THR A 33 -20.48 -7.08 -9.65
CA THR A 33 -21.73 -7.02 -8.86
C THR A 33 -21.77 -6.04 -7.68
N GLY A 34 -22.22 -4.80 -7.95
CA GLY A 34 -23.02 -4.02 -6.99
C GLY A 34 -22.29 -2.96 -6.16
N GLY A 35 -20.98 -3.06 -5.97
CA GLY A 35 -20.17 -2.01 -5.33
C GLY A 35 -19.69 -0.94 -6.32
N LYS A 36 -19.74 0.33 -5.92
CA LYS A 36 -19.00 1.41 -6.57
C LYS A 36 -17.54 1.29 -6.11
N ALA A 37 -16.59 1.12 -7.02
CA ALA A 37 -15.19 1.05 -6.64
C ALA A 37 -14.73 2.39 -6.04
N PRO A 38 -13.85 2.39 -5.01
CA PRO A 38 -13.26 3.61 -4.47
C PRO A 38 -12.52 4.40 -5.55
N GLY A 39 -12.51 5.74 -5.41
CA GLY A 39 -11.80 6.63 -6.31
C GLY A 39 -10.34 6.80 -5.89
N PRO A 40 -9.37 6.76 -6.83
CA PRO A 40 -7.97 7.01 -6.50
C PRO A 40 -7.75 8.39 -5.86
N CYS A 41 -6.70 8.49 -5.05
CA CYS A 41 -6.16 9.76 -4.57
C CYS A 41 -5.84 10.70 -5.75
N GLY A 42 -6.07 12.00 -5.55
CA GLY A 42 -5.69 13.03 -6.53
C GLY A 42 -4.26 13.53 -6.37
N SER A 43 -3.62 13.36 -5.20
CA SER A 43 -2.35 14.00 -4.83
C SER A 43 -1.20 13.68 -5.78
N ALA A 44 -0.84 12.41 -6.02
CA ALA A 44 0.20 12.05 -7.00
C ALA A 44 -0.07 12.59 -8.42
N LEU A 45 -1.32 12.55 -8.88
CA LEU A 45 -1.69 13.07 -10.21
C LEU A 45 -1.51 14.60 -10.28
N LEU A 46 -1.90 15.31 -9.22
CA LEU A 46 -1.82 16.77 -9.16
C LEU A 46 -0.37 17.25 -8.90
N LYS A 47 0.48 16.45 -8.22
CA LYS A 47 1.93 16.69 -8.01
C LYS A 47 2.67 16.95 -9.34
N GLN A 48 2.20 16.39 -10.46
CA GLN A 48 2.78 16.60 -11.79
C GLN A 48 2.37 17.90 -12.49
N LEU A 49 1.26 18.55 -12.10
CA LEU A 49 0.70 19.69 -12.84
C LEU A 49 1.45 21.01 -12.64
N ASN A 50 2.07 21.21 -11.48
CA ASN A 50 2.64 22.50 -11.08
C ASN A 50 4.05 22.37 -10.46
N PRO A 51 5.06 21.91 -11.23
CA PRO A 51 6.43 21.70 -10.73
C PRO A 51 7.12 23.00 -10.25
N VAL A 52 6.56 24.17 -10.53
CA VAL A 52 7.08 25.48 -10.07
C VAL A 52 6.93 25.66 -8.55
N LEU A 53 6.06 24.87 -7.91
CA LEU A 53 5.88 24.84 -6.45
C LEU A 53 6.60 23.69 -5.74
N ALA A 54 7.52 22.98 -6.40
CA ALA A 54 8.55 22.17 -5.75
C ALA A 54 9.63 23.06 -5.07
N ARG A 55 9.20 24.13 -4.38
CA ARG A 55 10.06 25.00 -3.59
C ARG A 55 10.12 24.43 -2.17
N PRO A 56 11.28 24.52 -1.48
CA PRO A 56 11.33 24.18 -0.07
C PRO A 56 10.27 24.98 0.71
N TYR A 57 9.57 24.30 1.60
CA TYR A 57 8.76 24.96 2.61
C TYR A 57 9.67 25.86 3.46
N LEU A 58 9.29 27.13 3.64
CA LEU A 58 10.16 28.15 4.23
C LEU A 58 9.89 28.37 5.74
N GLY A 59 9.14 27.47 6.37
CA GLY A 59 8.56 27.68 7.69
C GLY A 59 7.26 28.49 7.66
N PRO A 60 6.51 28.53 8.77
CA PRO A 60 5.26 29.29 8.87
C PRO A 60 5.54 30.79 8.94
N VAL A 61 4.57 31.59 8.50
CA VAL A 61 4.59 33.05 8.65
C VAL A 61 3.96 33.40 10.02
N PRO A 62 4.64 34.17 10.89
CA PRO A 62 4.12 34.49 12.23
C PRO A 62 2.75 35.16 12.23
N GLY A 63 1.97 34.86 13.27
CA GLY A 63 0.55 35.16 13.33
C GLY A 63 -0.28 34.19 12.49
N GLY A 64 -1.55 34.53 12.26
CA GLY A 64 -2.45 33.79 11.37
C GLY A 64 -3.85 34.37 11.32
N ARG A 65 -4.79 33.58 10.79
CA ARG A 65 -6.23 33.80 11.01
C ARG A 65 -6.69 33.19 12.33
N GLY A 66 -5.96 32.19 12.83
CA GLY A 66 -6.34 31.43 14.00
C GLY A 66 -7.39 30.37 13.67
N PHE A 67 -7.86 29.69 14.71
CA PHE A 67 -9.02 28.79 14.59
C PHE A 67 -10.28 29.60 14.24
N PRO A 68 -11.07 29.15 13.24
CA PRO A 68 -12.31 29.82 12.86
C PRO A 68 -13.40 29.62 13.92
N THR A 69 -14.47 30.39 13.81
CA THR A 69 -15.68 30.14 14.61
C THR A 69 -16.67 29.27 13.85
N VAL A 70 -17.33 28.31 14.50
CA VAL A 70 -18.43 27.54 13.89
C VAL A 70 -19.52 28.49 13.39
N GLY A 71 -19.93 28.34 12.13
CA GLY A 71 -20.84 29.25 11.42
C GLY A 71 -20.15 30.39 10.66
N GLU A 72 -18.81 30.54 10.75
CA GLU A 72 -18.05 31.43 9.88
C GLU A 72 -18.11 30.97 8.43
N THR A 73 -18.23 31.91 7.48
CA THR A 73 -18.34 31.63 6.05
C THR A 73 -17.15 32.17 5.27
N ARG A 74 -16.52 31.35 4.42
CA ARG A 74 -15.36 31.73 3.61
C ARG A 74 -15.47 31.16 2.19
N LYS A 75 -14.75 31.77 1.25
CA LYS A 75 -14.45 31.16 -0.06
C LYS A 75 -13.07 30.53 -0.06
N PHE A 76 -13.01 29.27 -0.48
CA PHE A 76 -11.76 28.52 -0.65
C PHE A 76 -11.47 28.34 -2.13
N TRP A 77 -10.20 28.44 -2.50
CA TRP A 77 -9.71 27.98 -3.79
C TRP A 77 -9.60 26.46 -3.79
N THR A 78 -9.95 25.81 -4.88
CA THR A 78 -9.77 24.37 -5.09
C THR A 78 -9.82 24.05 -6.58
N TYR A 79 -9.86 22.78 -6.98
CA TYR A 79 -9.86 22.35 -8.38
C TYR A 79 -11.24 21.90 -8.89
N ASP A 80 -11.56 22.34 -10.11
CA ASP A 80 -12.52 21.67 -10.99
C ASP A 80 -11.78 20.53 -11.72
N LEU A 81 -11.96 19.30 -11.21
CA LEU A 81 -11.38 18.08 -11.77
C LEU A 81 -12.21 17.50 -12.94
N SER A 82 -13.35 18.10 -13.32
CA SER A 82 -14.13 17.64 -14.49
C SER A 82 -13.42 17.88 -15.83
N VAL A 83 -12.32 18.64 -15.80
CA VAL A 83 -11.50 19.03 -16.93
C VAL A 83 -10.02 18.81 -16.65
N MET A 84 -9.26 18.50 -17.69
CA MET A 84 -7.81 18.27 -17.61
C MET A 84 -7.09 19.14 -18.67
N PRO A 85 -6.07 19.94 -18.29
CA PRO A 85 -5.63 20.20 -16.91
C PRO A 85 -6.74 20.87 -16.06
N PRO A 86 -6.77 20.62 -14.73
CA PRO A 86 -7.75 21.22 -13.83
C PRO A 86 -7.75 22.74 -13.84
N LYS A 87 -8.89 23.32 -13.46
CA LYS A 87 -9.04 24.77 -13.29
C LYS A 87 -9.13 25.13 -11.81
N ASN A 88 -8.50 26.22 -11.41
CA ASN A 88 -8.71 26.81 -10.10
C ASN A 88 -10.13 27.42 -10.06
N ILE A 89 -10.93 27.01 -9.08
CA ILE A 89 -12.29 27.50 -8.81
C ILE A 89 -12.41 27.99 -7.37
N GLN A 90 -13.45 28.76 -7.06
CA GLN A 90 -13.81 29.09 -5.69
C GLN A 90 -15.08 28.36 -5.25
N VAL A 91 -15.02 27.72 -4.09
CA VAL A 91 -16.16 27.12 -3.39
C VAL A 91 -16.48 27.98 -2.16
N ALA A 92 -17.75 28.32 -1.97
CA ALA A 92 -18.23 28.94 -0.73
C ALA A 92 -18.53 27.83 0.28
N ALA A 93 -18.01 27.98 1.50
CA ALA A 93 -18.11 27.00 2.56
C ALA A 93 -18.31 27.68 3.92
N THR A 94 -18.93 26.95 4.83
CA THR A 94 -19.19 27.34 6.21
C THR A 94 -18.40 26.41 7.14
N CYS A 95 -17.77 26.95 8.19
CA CYS A 95 -17.15 26.15 9.24
C CYS A 95 -18.24 25.44 10.04
N ARG A 96 -18.20 24.11 10.10
CA ARG A 96 -19.22 23.26 10.75
C ARG A 96 -18.72 22.56 12.01
N GLY A 97 -17.41 22.42 12.16
CA GLY A 97 -16.77 21.78 13.30
C GLY A 97 -15.39 22.35 13.53
N VAL A 98 -15.01 22.46 14.81
CA VAL A 98 -13.68 22.91 15.24
C VAL A 98 -13.27 22.03 16.41
N GLY A 99 -12.14 21.34 16.27
CA GLY A 99 -11.49 20.56 17.31
C GLY A 99 -10.34 21.33 17.97
N ALA A 100 -9.44 20.60 18.63
CA ALA A 100 -8.20 21.14 19.18
C ALA A 100 -7.19 21.51 18.09
N ASN A 101 -7.17 20.74 17.00
CA ASN A 101 -6.19 20.78 15.91
C ASN A 101 -6.86 20.91 14.52
N VAL A 102 -8.14 20.51 14.40
CA VAL A 102 -8.90 20.47 13.13
C VAL A 102 -9.90 21.62 13.00
N ALA A 103 -10.05 22.15 11.78
CA ALA A 103 -11.20 22.95 11.37
C ALA A 103 -11.90 22.35 10.14
N VAL A 104 -13.17 21.93 10.29
CA VAL A 104 -13.97 21.31 9.23
C VAL A 104 -14.85 22.36 8.54
N TRP A 105 -14.62 22.55 7.25
CA TRP A 105 -15.37 23.45 6.38
C TRP A 105 -16.16 22.66 5.36
N VAL A 106 -17.48 22.84 5.34
CA VAL A 106 -18.36 22.17 4.39
C VAL A 106 -18.87 23.17 3.37
N ALA A 107 -18.72 22.83 2.08
CA ALA A 107 -19.27 23.61 0.98
C ALA A 107 -20.77 23.85 1.16
N ASP A 108 -21.23 25.09 0.99
CA ASP A 108 -22.60 25.49 1.33
C ASP A 108 -23.69 24.76 0.52
N LYS A 109 -23.31 24.13 -0.59
CA LYS A 109 -24.17 23.31 -1.45
C LYS A 109 -24.33 21.86 -1.00
N GLU A 110 -23.40 21.38 -0.16
CA GLU A 110 -23.31 19.98 0.27
C GLU A 110 -23.87 19.78 1.69
N TRP A 111 -23.89 20.86 2.49
CA TRP A 111 -24.56 20.90 3.78
C TRP A 111 -26.05 20.58 3.68
N GLU A 112 -26.56 19.70 4.56
CA GLU A 112 -27.95 19.20 4.60
C GLU A 112 -28.41 18.50 3.29
N LYS A 113 -27.46 18.16 2.41
CA LYS A 113 -27.68 17.42 1.16
C LYS A 113 -26.90 16.11 1.13
N ASN A 114 -25.57 16.22 1.27
CA ASN A 114 -24.62 15.11 1.26
C ASN A 114 -23.86 15.02 2.60
N VAL A 115 -23.76 16.13 3.34
CA VAL A 115 -23.07 16.22 4.64
C VAL A 115 -24.03 16.78 5.69
N ALA A 116 -24.16 16.08 6.81
CA ALA A 116 -24.88 16.47 8.01
C ALA A 116 -23.91 16.77 9.17
N GLN A 117 -24.45 17.26 10.30
CA GLN A 117 -23.63 17.51 11.50
C GLN A 117 -23.00 16.20 12.03
N ALA A 118 -23.71 15.07 11.93
CA ALA A 118 -23.20 13.78 12.40
C ALA A 118 -21.90 13.36 11.68
N ASP A 119 -21.76 13.68 10.38
CA ASP A 119 -20.54 13.41 9.62
C ASP A 119 -19.37 14.29 10.09
N VAL A 120 -19.66 15.55 10.42
CA VAL A 120 -18.67 16.49 10.97
C VAL A 120 -18.23 16.07 12.37
N ASP A 121 -19.17 15.62 13.20
CA ASP A 121 -18.90 15.11 14.55
C ASP A 121 -18.07 13.81 14.47
N ALA A 122 -18.34 12.93 13.49
CA ALA A 122 -17.56 11.73 13.21
C ALA A 122 -16.12 12.05 12.76
N ILE A 123 -15.93 13.04 11.87
CA ILE A 123 -14.58 13.52 11.48
C ILE A 123 -13.82 14.02 12.72
N LEU A 124 -14.42 14.86 13.56
CA LEU A 124 -13.73 15.39 14.75
C LEU A 124 -13.36 14.28 15.74
N ALA A 125 -14.20 13.25 15.89
CA ALA A 125 -13.88 12.08 16.71
C ALA A 125 -12.72 11.25 16.10
N ALA A 126 -12.78 10.96 14.80
CA ALA A 126 -11.77 10.21 14.07
C ALA A 126 -10.39 10.89 14.09
N MET A 127 -10.37 12.21 13.92
CA MET A 127 -9.12 12.97 13.81
C MET A 127 -8.39 13.14 15.15
N GLU A 128 -9.12 13.33 16.25
CA GLU A 128 -8.53 13.80 17.52
C GLU A 128 -8.73 12.85 18.70
N GLN A 129 -9.66 11.88 18.65
CA GLN A 129 -10.08 11.11 19.82
C GLN A 129 -9.75 9.61 19.71
N ALA A 130 -10.17 8.97 18.63
CA ALA A 130 -10.03 7.52 18.45
C ALA A 130 -10.07 7.13 16.97
N THR A 131 -9.42 6.02 16.63
CA THR A 131 -9.53 5.35 15.33
C THR A 131 -9.86 3.86 15.55
N PRO A 132 -10.16 3.05 14.51
CA PRO A 132 -10.38 1.62 14.67
C PRO A 132 -9.19 0.88 15.32
N ARG A 133 -7.96 1.37 15.16
CA ARG A 133 -6.75 0.81 15.82
C ARG A 133 -6.62 1.21 17.30
N THR A 134 -6.99 2.45 17.66
CA THR A 134 -6.67 3.04 18.97
C THR A 134 -7.85 3.81 19.56
N SER A 135 -8.30 3.42 20.76
CA SER A 135 -9.44 4.03 21.46
C SER A 135 -9.15 5.38 22.14
N ASP A 136 -7.88 5.79 22.17
CA ASP A 136 -7.35 6.96 22.90
C ASP A 136 -6.38 7.81 22.06
N SER A 137 -6.27 7.54 20.76
CA SER A 137 -5.48 8.31 19.79
C SER A 137 -6.24 8.42 18.47
N GLY A 138 -6.35 9.63 17.93
CA GLY A 138 -6.97 9.93 16.64
C GLY A 138 -5.96 9.92 15.48
N VAL A 139 -6.47 10.08 14.25
CA VAL A 139 -5.69 10.08 13.00
C VAL A 139 -4.52 11.06 13.03
N ILE A 140 -4.69 12.26 13.62
CA ILE A 140 -3.60 13.25 13.71
C ILE A 140 -2.44 12.68 14.52
N ALA A 141 -2.68 12.23 15.74
CA ALA A 141 -1.62 11.70 16.61
C ALA A 141 -0.98 10.42 16.03
N ASN A 142 -1.76 9.58 15.35
CA ASN A 142 -1.25 8.38 14.67
C ASN A 142 -0.36 8.75 13.47
N ASN A 143 -0.73 9.75 12.67
CA ASN A 143 0.09 10.24 11.56
C ASN A 143 1.34 10.96 12.07
N GLU A 144 1.22 11.88 13.02
CA GLU A 144 2.37 12.61 13.56
C GLU A 144 3.37 11.70 14.27
N ALA A 145 2.95 10.53 14.75
CA ALA A 145 3.88 9.52 15.28
C ALA A 145 4.80 8.92 14.19
N LEU A 146 4.32 8.71 12.96
CA LEU A 146 5.08 8.12 11.85
C LEU A 146 5.75 9.16 10.94
N PHE A 147 4.99 10.18 10.55
CA PHE A 147 5.35 11.16 9.53
C PHE A 147 5.68 12.53 10.12
N GLY A 148 5.44 12.74 11.43
CA GLY A 148 5.63 14.00 12.14
C GLY A 148 4.58 15.09 11.83
N PRO A 149 4.56 16.21 12.60
CA PRO A 149 3.59 17.29 12.43
C PRO A 149 3.63 17.95 11.05
N PRO A 150 2.48 18.46 10.55
CA PRO A 150 2.38 19.06 9.23
C PRO A 150 2.93 20.48 9.15
N PRO A 151 3.37 20.91 7.95
CA PRO A 151 3.71 22.30 7.67
C PRO A 151 2.46 23.19 7.70
N LYS A 152 2.54 24.30 8.42
CA LYS A 152 1.50 25.35 8.40
C LYS A 152 1.91 26.53 7.52
N PHE A 153 0.97 27.21 6.88
CA PHE A 153 1.28 28.51 6.30
C PHE A 153 1.46 29.60 7.37
N HIS A 154 0.70 29.52 8.46
CA HIS A 154 0.67 30.48 9.57
C HIS A 154 0.78 29.75 10.91
N GLU A 155 1.44 30.36 11.90
CA GLU A 155 1.69 29.73 13.21
C GLU A 155 0.40 29.48 14.00
N ASP A 156 -0.54 30.42 13.96
CA ASP A 156 -1.79 30.38 14.74
C ASP A 156 -2.90 29.52 14.11
N ASP A 157 -2.76 29.12 12.85
CA ASP A 157 -3.78 28.37 12.10
C ASP A 157 -3.84 26.89 12.57
N PRO A 158 -4.98 26.17 12.42
CA PRO A 158 -5.10 24.75 12.77
C PRO A 158 -4.07 23.87 12.05
N ASP A 159 -3.73 22.72 12.64
CA ASP A 159 -2.84 21.71 12.01
C ASP A 159 -3.49 21.13 10.75
N LEU A 160 -4.82 21.00 10.77
CA LEU A 160 -5.62 20.57 9.63
C LEU A 160 -6.81 21.50 9.38
N THR A 161 -6.82 22.19 8.23
CA THR A 161 -8.07 22.68 7.63
C THR A 161 -8.61 21.67 6.63
N LEU A 162 -9.81 21.14 6.87
CA LEU A 162 -10.48 20.22 5.96
C LEU A 162 -11.53 20.96 5.12
N LEU A 163 -11.42 20.93 3.79
CA LEU A 163 -12.50 21.38 2.89
C LEU A 163 -13.26 20.18 2.31
N VAL A 164 -14.51 20.02 2.74
CA VAL A 164 -15.44 19.01 2.24
C VAL A 164 -16.29 19.61 1.11
N TYR A 165 -16.18 19.06 -0.11
CA TYR A 165 -16.97 19.55 -1.26
C TYR A 165 -17.27 18.47 -2.32
N ASP A 166 -18.12 18.81 -3.29
CA ASP A 166 -18.42 17.96 -4.45
C ASP A 166 -17.21 17.94 -5.42
N ILE A 167 -16.34 16.94 -5.29
CA ILE A 167 -15.19 16.71 -6.18
C ILE A 167 -15.68 16.01 -7.46
N PRO A 168 -15.65 16.67 -8.64
CA PRO A 168 -16.20 16.10 -9.86
C PRO A 168 -15.26 15.08 -10.53
N ASN A 169 -15.83 14.02 -11.09
CA ASN A 169 -15.10 12.99 -11.82
C ASN A 169 -14.57 13.49 -13.19
N TYR A 170 -13.43 12.96 -13.64
CA TYR A 170 -12.93 13.11 -15.00
C TYR A 170 -13.15 11.83 -15.81
N LYS A 171 -14.07 11.82 -16.78
CA LYS A 171 -14.41 10.62 -17.57
C LYS A 171 -14.76 9.43 -16.65
N GLN A 172 -13.96 8.36 -16.65
CA GLN A 172 -14.10 7.19 -15.77
C GLN A 172 -13.37 7.30 -14.43
N TYR A 173 -12.60 8.36 -14.20
CA TYR A 173 -11.79 8.54 -12.99
C TYR A 173 -12.55 9.38 -11.95
N SER A 174 -12.75 8.81 -10.77
CA SER A 174 -13.15 9.51 -9.55
C SER A 174 -11.92 9.98 -8.77
N PHE A 175 -12.12 10.94 -7.88
CA PHE A 175 -11.13 11.41 -6.90
C PHE A 175 -11.82 11.55 -5.56
N ASP A 176 -11.31 10.92 -4.50
CA ASP A 176 -11.99 10.90 -3.20
C ASP A 176 -11.37 11.91 -2.22
N GLY A 177 -10.06 12.17 -2.35
CA GLY A 177 -9.35 13.28 -1.72
C GLY A 177 -8.28 13.89 -2.64
N PHE A 178 -7.70 15.00 -2.18
CA PHE A 178 -6.35 15.44 -2.54
C PHE A 178 -5.79 16.52 -1.59
N PHE A 179 -4.48 16.52 -1.39
CA PHE A 179 -3.68 17.63 -0.88
C PHE A 179 -3.29 18.61 -2.00
N ARG A 180 -3.21 19.91 -1.67
CA ARG A 180 -2.72 20.97 -2.57
C ARG A 180 -1.58 21.74 -1.93
N ARG A 181 -0.33 21.43 -2.29
CA ARG A 181 0.84 22.26 -1.95
C ARG A 181 0.71 23.73 -2.35
N GLU A 182 -0.16 24.03 -3.33
CA GLU A 182 -0.55 25.40 -3.66
C GLU A 182 -1.07 26.20 -2.46
N ASP A 183 -1.78 25.56 -1.53
CA ASP A 183 -2.40 26.23 -0.38
C ASP A 183 -1.38 26.60 0.71
N LEU A 184 -0.20 25.99 0.71
CA LEU A 184 0.96 26.36 1.53
C LEU A 184 1.88 27.40 0.85
N ALA A 185 1.52 27.93 -0.31
CA ALA A 185 2.25 29.02 -0.96
C ALA A 185 1.58 30.39 -0.68
N PRO A 186 2.31 31.52 -0.75
CA PRO A 186 1.69 32.84 -0.70
C PRO A 186 0.67 33.05 -1.84
N PHE A 187 -0.39 33.81 -1.57
CA PHE A 187 -1.44 34.05 -2.57
C PHE A 187 -0.90 34.71 -3.84
N ASN A 188 -1.24 34.12 -4.99
CA ASN A 188 -0.88 34.61 -6.31
C ASN A 188 -2.01 35.48 -6.91
N PRO A 189 -1.93 36.82 -6.85
CA PRO A 189 -3.01 37.70 -7.33
C PRO A 189 -3.27 37.60 -8.85
N SER A 190 -2.36 36.98 -9.62
CA SER A 190 -2.59 36.74 -11.06
C SER A 190 -3.66 35.68 -11.31
N CYS A 191 -3.87 34.76 -10.37
CA CYS A 191 -4.80 33.64 -10.51
C CYS A 191 -6.27 34.09 -10.52
N ALA A 192 -6.59 35.20 -9.85
CA ALA A 192 -7.93 35.79 -9.82
C ALA A 192 -8.46 36.18 -11.23
N ASN A 193 -7.57 36.34 -12.21
CA ASN A 193 -7.91 36.64 -13.61
C ASN A 193 -7.51 35.51 -14.58
N ASN A 194 -6.98 34.38 -14.09
CA ASN A 194 -6.57 33.26 -14.92
C ASN A 194 -6.66 31.93 -14.12
N PRO A 195 -7.69 31.09 -14.35
CA PRO A 195 -7.90 29.85 -13.61
C PRO A 195 -6.84 28.77 -13.87
N MET A 196 -5.94 28.98 -14.85
CA MET A 196 -4.80 28.10 -15.12
C MET A 196 -3.53 28.46 -14.32
N LEU A 197 -3.56 29.53 -13.54
CA LEU A 197 -2.50 29.84 -12.58
C LEU A 197 -2.93 29.37 -11.19
N TYR A 198 -1.99 28.84 -10.41
CA TYR A 198 -2.28 28.43 -9.04
C TYR A 198 -2.85 29.58 -8.22
N CYS A 199 -3.90 29.28 -7.46
CA CYS A 199 -4.36 30.07 -6.32
C CYS A 199 -4.03 29.34 -5.02
N SER A 200 -3.82 30.11 -3.94
CA SER A 200 -3.58 29.58 -2.60
C SER A 200 -4.70 30.00 -1.64
N ASN A 201 -4.99 29.15 -0.66
CA ASN A 201 -5.75 29.51 0.54
C ASN A 201 -4.89 30.00 1.71
N GLU A 202 -3.57 29.89 1.63
CA GLU A 202 -2.60 30.24 2.67
C GLU A 202 -2.84 29.45 3.96
N LEU A 203 -3.05 28.13 3.85
CA LEU A 203 -3.42 27.18 4.91
C LEU A 203 -2.74 25.82 4.72
N GLY A 204 -2.44 25.14 5.83
CA GLY A 204 -2.27 23.68 5.82
C GLY A 204 -3.65 23.04 5.65
N MET A 205 -3.93 22.51 4.46
CA MET A 205 -5.27 22.03 4.14
C MET A 205 -5.32 20.90 3.12
N ILE A 206 -6.33 20.05 3.28
CA ILE A 206 -6.68 18.97 2.36
C ILE A 206 -8.12 19.14 1.89
N HIS A 207 -8.45 18.52 0.77
CA HIS A 207 -9.73 18.64 0.08
C HIS A 207 -10.32 17.25 -0.09
N VAL A 208 -11.53 17.02 0.41
CA VAL A 208 -12.18 15.69 0.37
C VAL A 208 -13.59 15.74 -0.18
N LYS A 209 -14.03 14.61 -0.73
CA LYS A 209 -15.36 14.46 -1.29
C LYS A 209 -16.43 14.51 -0.19
N ALA A 210 -17.55 15.16 -0.50
CA ALA A 210 -18.71 15.28 0.38
C ALA A 210 -19.59 14.02 0.50
N GLU A 211 -19.41 13.03 -0.38
CA GLU A 211 -20.17 11.77 -0.39
C GLU A 211 -19.60 10.85 0.70
N ASP A 212 -20.45 10.47 1.68
CA ASP A 212 -20.11 9.57 2.80
C ASP A 212 -18.91 10.00 3.65
N VAL A 213 -18.67 11.31 3.77
CA VAL A 213 -17.48 11.88 4.45
C VAL A 213 -17.38 11.52 5.96
N GLY A 214 -18.48 11.06 6.57
CA GLY A 214 -18.51 10.53 7.93
C GLY A 214 -18.07 9.07 8.04
N GLY A 215 -18.16 8.29 6.97
CA GLY A 215 -17.91 6.85 6.94
C GLY A 215 -16.43 6.46 7.06
N GLU A 216 -16.16 5.25 7.55
CA GLU A 216 -14.81 4.76 7.87
C GLU A 216 -13.84 4.83 6.69
N TYR A 217 -14.28 4.48 5.48
CA TYR A 217 -13.45 4.62 4.28
C TYR A 217 -13.01 6.08 4.05
N MET A 218 -13.91 7.04 4.20
CA MET A 218 -13.58 8.46 4.04
C MET A 218 -12.75 9.01 5.20
N GLN A 219 -12.85 8.47 6.42
CA GLN A 219 -11.88 8.77 7.49
C GLN A 219 -10.48 8.24 7.15
N GLY A 220 -10.40 7.07 6.51
CA GLY A 220 -9.19 6.58 5.87
C GLY A 220 -8.63 7.55 4.83
N VAL A 221 -9.45 7.98 3.86
CA VAL A 221 -9.03 9.00 2.87
C VAL A 221 -8.57 10.30 3.55
N ILE A 222 -9.18 10.73 4.65
CA ILE A 222 -8.70 11.90 5.41
C ILE A 222 -7.33 11.64 6.05
N ALA A 223 -7.07 10.43 6.58
CA ALA A 223 -5.75 10.04 7.09
C ALA A 223 -4.69 10.02 5.98
N HIS A 224 -5.03 9.45 4.82
CA HIS A 224 -4.19 9.41 3.62
C HIS A 224 -3.79 10.81 3.15
N GLU A 225 -4.75 11.73 3.00
CA GLU A 225 -4.45 13.09 2.54
C GLU A 225 -3.74 13.94 3.61
N TYR A 226 -3.93 13.63 4.90
CA TYR A 226 -3.18 14.26 5.98
C TYR A 226 -1.71 13.83 5.99
N GLU A 227 -1.39 12.59 5.61
CA GLU A 227 -0.02 12.15 5.34
C GLU A 227 0.61 13.00 4.24
N HIS A 228 -0.04 13.16 3.08
CA HIS A 228 0.47 13.97 1.97
C HIS A 228 0.80 15.41 2.42
N LEU A 229 -0.03 16.00 3.28
CA LEU A 229 0.21 17.29 3.91
C LEU A 229 1.44 17.24 4.84
N ALA A 230 1.53 16.25 5.72
CA ALA A 230 2.60 16.10 6.71
C ALA A 230 3.97 15.83 6.07
N HIS A 231 4.03 14.88 5.14
CA HIS A 231 5.20 14.45 4.40
C HIS A 231 5.78 15.57 3.53
N PHE A 232 4.94 16.39 2.88
CA PHE A 232 5.38 17.58 2.14
C PHE A 232 6.20 18.58 2.98
N GLY A 233 6.01 18.59 4.31
CA GLY A 233 6.83 19.39 5.23
C GLY A 233 8.26 18.89 5.44
N ARG A 234 8.54 17.63 5.07
CA ARG A 234 9.82 16.93 5.26
C ARG A 234 10.51 16.66 3.93
N ASP A 235 9.91 15.84 3.06
CA ASP A 235 10.35 15.70 1.67
C ASP A 235 9.25 16.09 0.65
N PRO A 236 9.31 17.30 0.07
CA PRO A 236 8.42 17.70 -1.01
C PRO A 236 8.75 17.07 -2.38
N ASN A 237 9.77 16.20 -2.49
CA ASN A 237 10.31 15.66 -3.74
C ASN A 237 10.25 14.13 -3.88
N GLU A 238 9.65 13.42 -2.92
CA GLU A 238 9.53 11.96 -2.93
C GLU A 238 8.80 11.47 -4.21
N GLU A 239 9.22 10.30 -4.70
CA GLU A 239 8.64 9.58 -5.82
C GLU A 239 7.22 9.14 -5.48
N SER A 240 6.27 9.39 -6.39
CA SER A 240 4.85 9.21 -6.12
C SER A 240 4.44 7.80 -5.70
N TRP A 241 5.20 6.76 -6.03
CA TRP A 241 4.89 5.41 -5.56
C TRP A 241 5.15 5.23 -4.06
N LEU A 242 6.19 5.86 -3.51
CA LEU A 242 6.55 5.79 -2.09
C LEU A 242 5.75 6.80 -1.27
N ASP A 243 5.55 8.00 -1.81
CA ASP A 243 4.58 9.03 -1.36
C ASP A 243 3.20 8.38 -1.07
N GLU A 244 2.62 7.71 -2.08
CA GLU A 244 1.31 7.04 -1.93
C GLU A 244 1.38 5.74 -1.11
N THR A 245 2.55 5.07 -1.02
CA THR A 245 2.75 3.93 -0.10
C THR A 245 2.68 4.35 1.36
N LEU A 246 3.23 5.53 1.69
CA LEU A 246 3.20 6.08 3.04
C LEU A 246 1.82 6.68 3.37
N ALA A 247 1.14 7.28 2.40
CA ALA A 247 -0.26 7.68 2.54
C ALA A 247 -1.22 6.49 2.78
N GLU A 248 -1.02 5.35 2.12
CA GLU A 248 -1.78 4.12 2.41
C GLU A 248 -1.36 3.45 3.74
N LEU A 249 -0.10 3.63 4.17
CA LEU A 249 0.32 3.29 5.53
C LEU A 249 -0.41 4.15 6.57
N ALA A 250 -0.68 5.43 6.31
CA ALA A 250 -1.45 6.28 7.22
C ALA A 250 -2.90 5.78 7.44
N MET A 251 -3.51 5.18 6.41
CA MET A 251 -4.81 4.50 6.50
C MET A 251 -4.73 3.27 7.40
N SER A 252 -3.87 2.31 7.03
CA SER A 252 -3.73 1.03 7.75
C SER A 252 -3.21 1.20 9.18
N TYR A 253 -2.27 2.12 9.42
CA TYR A 253 -1.80 2.48 10.76
C TYR A 253 -2.85 3.24 11.59
N SER A 254 -3.89 3.79 10.96
CA SER A 254 -5.08 4.26 11.69
C SER A 254 -6.12 3.15 11.89
N GLY A 255 -5.97 1.99 11.26
CA GLY A 255 -6.93 0.88 11.28
C GLY A 255 -8.05 1.02 10.23
N TYR A 256 -7.88 1.86 9.22
CA TYR A 256 -8.81 1.94 8.08
C TYR A 256 -8.32 1.05 6.92
N GLU A 257 -9.27 0.52 6.16
CA GLU A 257 -9.02 -0.41 5.05
C GLU A 257 -9.30 0.24 3.68
N ASP A 258 -8.55 -0.16 2.65
CA ASP A 258 -9.00 -0.06 1.24
C ASP A 258 -9.27 -1.46 0.65
N PRO A 259 -10.44 -2.05 0.95
CA PRO A 259 -10.79 -3.36 0.42
C PRO A 259 -11.00 -3.32 -1.10
N GLY A 260 -11.17 -2.16 -1.73
CA GLY A 260 -11.36 -2.06 -3.18
C GLY A 260 -10.06 -2.28 -3.94
N ASN A 261 -9.03 -1.52 -3.60
CA ASN A 261 -7.73 -1.59 -4.25
C ASN A 261 -6.92 -2.82 -3.78
N VAL A 262 -6.95 -3.18 -2.49
CA VAL A 262 -6.28 -4.40 -1.98
C VAL A 262 -6.82 -5.65 -2.69
N ASN A 263 -8.14 -5.84 -2.75
CA ASN A 263 -8.73 -6.99 -3.47
C ASN A 263 -8.50 -6.99 -4.98
N ALA A 264 -8.10 -5.86 -5.60
CA ALA A 264 -7.68 -5.82 -6.98
C ALA A 264 -6.23 -6.29 -7.14
N TYR A 265 -5.33 -5.84 -6.24
CA TYR A 265 -3.92 -6.26 -6.22
C TYR A 265 -3.74 -7.73 -5.86
N LEU A 266 -4.45 -8.24 -4.84
CA LEU A 266 -4.43 -9.66 -4.46
C LEU A 266 -4.72 -10.59 -5.65
N LYS A 267 -5.53 -10.15 -6.61
CA LYS A 267 -5.90 -10.90 -7.83
C LYS A 267 -4.90 -10.74 -8.98
N GLN A 268 -4.05 -9.72 -8.94
CA GLN A 268 -3.05 -9.39 -9.98
C GLN A 268 -1.69 -8.96 -9.37
N PRO A 269 -1.04 -9.82 -8.56
CA PRO A 269 0.23 -9.49 -7.88
C PRO A 269 1.40 -9.19 -8.83
N SER A 270 1.29 -9.57 -10.11
CA SER A 270 2.28 -9.29 -11.15
C SER A 270 2.28 -7.84 -11.64
N LEU A 271 1.36 -6.99 -11.16
CA LEU A 271 1.40 -5.55 -11.38
C LEU A 271 2.54 -4.95 -10.54
N ALA A 272 3.26 -3.99 -11.12
CA ALA A 272 4.38 -3.33 -10.47
C ALA A 272 3.95 -2.61 -9.18
N LEU A 273 4.83 -2.65 -8.17
CA LEU A 273 4.77 -1.79 -6.99
C LEU A 273 5.36 -0.41 -7.30
N VAL A 274 6.55 -0.37 -7.90
CA VAL A 274 7.28 0.85 -8.24
C VAL A 274 6.90 1.26 -9.66
N MET A 275 6.11 2.33 -9.77
CA MET A 275 5.70 2.88 -11.06
C MET A 275 5.35 4.37 -10.97
N ASP A 276 5.56 5.11 -12.07
CA ASP A 276 5.03 6.46 -12.23
C ASP A 276 3.48 6.47 -12.18
N PRO A 277 2.84 7.56 -11.72
CA PRO A 277 1.39 7.68 -11.66
C PRO A 277 0.68 7.34 -13.00
N PRO A 278 -0.43 6.57 -12.98
CA PRO A 278 -1.16 6.10 -11.80
C PRO A 278 -0.46 4.95 -11.08
N VAL A 279 -0.31 5.07 -9.76
CA VAL A 279 0.27 4.04 -8.90
C VAL A 279 -0.72 2.91 -8.66
N ASN A 280 -0.23 1.79 -8.14
CA ASN A 280 -1.05 0.65 -7.71
C ASN A 280 -1.34 0.75 -6.21
N TYR A 281 -2.37 1.51 -5.84
CA TYR A 281 -2.80 1.73 -4.44
C TYR A 281 -2.91 0.43 -3.62
N GLY A 282 -3.39 -0.67 -4.22
CA GLY A 282 -3.47 -1.96 -3.54
C GLY A 282 -2.11 -2.59 -3.23
N ALA A 283 -1.09 -2.36 -4.06
CA ALA A 283 0.29 -2.73 -3.75
C ALA A 283 0.92 -1.77 -2.73
N CYS A 284 0.64 -0.47 -2.86
CA CYS A 284 1.08 0.57 -1.93
C CYS A 284 0.58 0.31 -0.49
N PHE A 285 -0.70 -0.06 -0.30
CA PHE A 285 -1.27 -0.39 1.01
C PHE A 285 -0.60 -1.62 1.65
N VAL A 286 -0.50 -2.73 0.91
CA VAL A 286 0.06 -3.97 1.46
C VAL A 286 1.57 -3.85 1.69
N PHE A 287 2.30 -3.14 0.81
CA PHE A 287 3.72 -2.86 1.00
C PHE A 287 3.98 -1.82 2.11
N GLY A 288 3.12 -0.81 2.26
CA GLY A 288 3.21 0.19 3.34
C GLY A 288 3.09 -0.46 4.72
N GLY A 289 2.13 -1.38 4.88
CA GLY A 289 2.02 -2.20 6.10
C GLY A 289 3.28 -3.05 6.36
N TYR A 290 3.89 -3.61 5.30
CA TYR A 290 5.13 -4.37 5.43
C TYR A 290 6.35 -3.49 5.77
N LEU A 291 6.44 -2.28 5.20
CA LEU A 291 7.45 -1.29 5.58
C LEU A 291 7.35 -0.98 7.07
N TYR A 292 6.14 -0.74 7.59
CA TYR A 292 5.94 -0.55 9.03
C TYR A 292 6.34 -1.78 9.86
N GLN A 293 5.97 -3.00 9.44
CA GLN A 293 6.37 -4.23 10.14
C GLN A 293 7.90 -4.34 10.28
N ARG A 294 8.63 -3.88 9.27
CA ARG A 294 10.09 -4.02 9.17
C ARG A 294 10.88 -2.88 9.76
N LEU A 295 10.36 -1.65 9.69
CA LEU A 295 11.04 -0.43 10.08
C LEU A 295 10.56 0.12 11.43
N GLY A 296 9.34 -0.24 11.84
CA GLY A 296 8.66 0.33 12.99
C GLY A 296 8.49 1.85 12.87
N VAL A 297 8.11 2.48 13.99
CA VAL A 297 7.91 3.95 14.05
C VAL A 297 9.20 4.70 13.73
N ASP A 298 10.33 4.31 14.34
CA ASP A 298 11.60 5.03 14.19
C ASP A 298 12.16 4.94 12.75
N GLY A 299 12.05 3.79 12.10
CA GLY A 299 12.53 3.60 10.73
C GLY A 299 11.63 4.26 9.69
N ILE A 300 10.31 4.34 9.90
CA ILE A 300 9.42 5.16 9.05
C ILE A 300 9.72 6.65 9.22
N ASN A 301 9.95 7.13 10.44
CA ASN A 301 10.40 8.52 10.67
C ASN A 301 11.73 8.81 9.95
N ALA A 302 12.67 7.87 9.97
CA ALA A 302 13.95 8.00 9.27
C ALA A 302 13.79 8.03 7.73
N LEU A 303 12.89 7.19 7.20
CA LEU A 303 12.57 7.13 5.77
C LEU A 303 11.98 8.46 5.27
N VAL A 304 10.97 9.00 5.97
CA VAL A 304 10.29 10.28 5.67
C VAL A 304 11.24 11.48 5.83
N ALA A 305 12.31 11.34 6.63
CA ALA A 305 13.34 12.36 6.82
C ALA A 305 14.54 12.20 5.87
N SER A 306 14.49 11.28 4.90
CA SER A 306 15.60 11.02 4.00
C SER A 306 15.92 12.22 3.09
N ALA A 307 17.17 12.28 2.64
CA ALA A 307 17.63 13.18 1.58
C ALA A 307 17.75 12.49 0.21
N THR A 308 17.58 11.16 0.19
CA THR A 308 17.33 10.36 -1.02
C THR A 308 15.82 10.13 -1.17
N LYS A 309 15.41 9.29 -2.12
CA LYS A 309 14.00 9.07 -2.47
C LYS A 309 13.78 7.68 -3.07
N GLY A 310 12.55 7.19 -3.02
CA GLY A 310 12.14 5.91 -3.57
C GLY A 310 12.96 4.75 -3.00
N ILE A 311 13.41 3.84 -3.88
CA ILE A 311 14.20 2.67 -3.50
C ILE A 311 15.45 3.06 -2.70
N ALA A 312 16.13 4.16 -3.07
CA ALA A 312 17.34 4.61 -2.38
C ALA A 312 17.08 5.07 -0.93
N ALA A 313 15.88 5.61 -0.64
CA ALA A 313 15.52 5.99 0.73
C ALA A 313 15.23 4.74 1.59
N ILE A 314 14.64 3.70 1.01
CA ILE A 314 14.45 2.40 1.67
C ILE A 314 15.82 1.72 1.92
N ASP A 315 16.73 1.76 0.95
CA ASP A 315 18.10 1.23 1.10
C ASP A 315 18.91 1.95 2.20
N GLU A 316 18.60 3.21 2.50
CA GLU A 316 19.20 3.97 3.61
C GLU A 316 18.50 3.72 4.96
N ALA A 317 17.20 3.41 4.97
CA ALA A 317 16.41 3.18 6.18
C ALA A 317 16.43 1.72 6.68
N GLU A 318 16.63 0.73 5.80
CA GLU A 318 16.52 -0.70 6.11
C GLU A 318 17.89 -1.34 6.40
N SER A 319 18.06 -1.91 7.60
CA SER A 319 19.37 -2.38 8.10
C SER A 319 19.79 -3.78 7.65
N HIS A 320 18.94 -4.54 6.96
CA HIS A 320 19.14 -5.94 6.55
C HIS A 320 19.41 -6.10 5.04
N GLY A 321 19.75 -5.00 4.36
CA GLY A 321 20.24 -5.00 2.99
C GLY A 321 19.35 -4.30 1.98
N GLY A 322 18.32 -3.58 2.43
CA GLY A 322 17.57 -2.65 1.58
C GLY A 322 16.41 -3.30 0.82
N PHE A 323 15.98 -2.64 -0.24
CA PHE A 323 14.78 -2.96 -1.00
C PHE A 323 14.83 -4.33 -1.67
N GLU A 324 16.00 -4.77 -2.20
CA GLU A 324 16.10 -6.06 -2.89
C GLU A 324 15.79 -7.26 -1.97
N PRO A 325 16.47 -7.45 -0.82
CA PRO A 325 16.11 -8.50 0.13
C PRO A 325 14.67 -8.35 0.64
N MET A 326 14.30 -7.13 1.04
CA MET A 326 12.99 -6.80 1.60
C MET A 326 11.83 -7.18 0.66
N LEU A 327 11.91 -6.90 -0.64
CA LEU A 327 10.84 -7.22 -1.59
C LEU A 327 10.68 -8.74 -1.78
N GLY A 328 11.77 -9.51 -1.66
CA GLY A 328 11.71 -10.97 -1.64
C GLY A 328 11.01 -11.51 -0.39
N GLU A 329 11.30 -10.93 0.76
CA GLU A 329 10.73 -11.31 2.06
C GLU A 329 9.26 -10.88 2.16
N TYR A 330 8.92 -9.69 1.65
CA TYR A 330 7.55 -9.21 1.43
C TYR A 330 6.70 -10.20 0.62
N ALA A 331 7.26 -10.74 -0.47
CA ALA A 331 6.57 -11.77 -1.26
C ALA A 331 6.32 -13.06 -0.47
N ALA A 332 7.19 -13.42 0.49
CA ALA A 332 6.96 -14.55 1.38
C ALA A 332 5.92 -14.22 2.48
N ALA A 333 5.99 -13.03 3.07
CA ALA A 333 5.05 -12.53 4.08
C ALA A 333 3.61 -12.50 3.55
N ASN A 334 3.42 -12.02 2.31
CA ASN A 334 2.17 -12.06 1.55
C ASN A 334 1.49 -13.44 1.43
N ILE A 335 2.22 -14.54 1.67
CA ILE A 335 1.71 -15.90 1.58
C ILE A 335 1.61 -16.57 2.94
N LEU A 336 2.52 -16.25 3.87
CA LEU A 336 2.56 -16.87 5.18
C LEU A 336 1.59 -16.20 6.16
N ASP A 337 1.56 -14.86 6.14
CA ASP A 337 0.85 -13.97 7.08
C ASP A 337 0.89 -14.44 8.54
N ASP A 338 2.10 -14.61 9.09
CA ASP A 338 2.31 -15.09 10.45
C ASP A 338 3.42 -14.30 11.16
N THR A 339 3.01 -13.42 12.09
CA THR A 339 3.94 -12.61 12.89
C THR A 339 4.63 -13.39 14.02
N SER A 340 4.28 -14.66 14.24
CA SER A 340 5.01 -15.54 15.17
C SER A 340 6.32 -16.09 14.59
N VAL A 341 6.54 -15.94 13.28
CA VAL A 341 7.69 -16.49 12.54
C VAL A 341 8.77 -15.43 12.38
N ALA A 342 10.02 -15.81 12.66
CA ALA A 342 11.22 -14.99 12.44
C ALA A 342 11.06 -13.55 12.97
N ASP A 343 10.66 -13.42 14.24
CA ASP A 343 10.47 -12.15 14.94
C ASP A 343 9.53 -11.16 14.22
N GLY A 344 8.48 -11.67 13.56
CA GLY A 344 7.48 -10.88 12.85
C GLY A 344 7.79 -10.63 11.37
N GLN A 345 8.90 -11.15 10.84
CA GLN A 345 9.37 -10.87 9.49
C GLN A 345 8.39 -11.28 8.37
N PHE A 346 7.48 -12.24 8.63
CA PHE A 346 6.63 -12.85 7.60
C PHE A 346 5.11 -12.73 7.87
N GLY A 347 4.67 -11.66 8.53
CA GLY A 347 3.25 -11.33 8.69
C GLY A 347 2.97 -9.83 8.86
N TYR A 348 1.74 -9.48 9.25
CA TYR A 348 1.28 -8.09 9.37
C TYR A 348 0.61 -7.79 10.73
N ASP A 349 1.13 -6.81 11.48
CA ASP A 349 0.53 -6.31 12.74
C ASP A 349 -0.56 -5.22 12.53
N LEU A 350 -0.81 -4.81 11.27
CA LEU A 350 -1.77 -3.74 10.95
C LEU A 350 -3.13 -4.26 10.46
N PHE A 351 -3.17 -5.41 9.79
CA PHE A 351 -4.35 -5.98 9.13
C PHE A 351 -4.15 -7.49 8.87
N ASP A 352 -5.24 -8.23 8.72
CA ASP A 352 -5.28 -9.62 8.26
C ASP A 352 -5.36 -9.63 6.72
N LEU A 353 -4.43 -10.33 6.04
CA LEU A 353 -4.26 -10.22 4.60
C LEU A 353 -4.99 -11.33 3.84
N GLY A 354 -5.88 -10.90 2.93
CA GLY A 354 -6.59 -11.84 2.04
C GLY A 354 -5.65 -12.64 1.13
N LYS A 355 -6.03 -13.88 0.82
CA LYS A 355 -5.19 -14.78 -0.01
C LYS A 355 -4.93 -14.22 -1.41
N PHE A 356 -3.65 -14.13 -1.78
CA PHE A 356 -3.20 -13.82 -3.15
C PHE A 356 -3.57 -14.90 -4.18
N ALA A 357 -3.75 -14.47 -5.43
CA ALA A 357 -3.90 -15.34 -6.58
C ALA A 357 -2.58 -16.07 -6.90
N SER A 358 -2.63 -17.40 -6.86
CA SER A 358 -1.57 -18.32 -7.20
C SER A 358 -1.81 -18.99 -8.57
N ASN A 359 -0.72 -19.38 -9.23
CA ASN A 359 -0.76 -20.16 -10.48
C ASN A 359 -0.46 -21.64 -10.19
N ASP A 360 -1.02 -22.55 -10.99
CA ASP A 360 -0.64 -23.98 -10.96
C ASP A 360 0.79 -24.17 -11.49
N PHE A 361 1.72 -24.53 -10.59
CA PHE A 361 3.14 -24.71 -10.93
C PHE A 361 3.38 -25.80 -11.99
N GLY A 362 2.49 -26.79 -12.12
CA GLY A 362 2.62 -27.86 -13.12
C GLY A 362 2.73 -27.34 -14.56
N ASN A 363 2.18 -26.16 -14.84
CA ASN A 363 2.29 -25.51 -16.14
C ASN A 363 3.64 -24.82 -16.38
N TYR A 364 4.43 -24.57 -15.34
CA TYR A 364 5.67 -23.78 -15.35
C TYR A 364 6.94 -24.57 -15.01
N ASN A 365 6.82 -25.75 -14.40
CA ASN A 365 7.96 -26.60 -14.02
C ASN A 365 8.94 -26.84 -15.20
N GLY A 366 10.18 -26.36 -15.05
CA GLY A 366 11.25 -26.46 -16.04
C GLY A 366 11.07 -25.60 -17.30
N LYS A 367 10.20 -24.57 -17.26
CA LYS A 367 9.93 -23.65 -18.38
C LYS A 367 10.25 -22.21 -18.00
N ASP A 368 10.70 -21.47 -18.99
CA ASP A 368 10.95 -20.04 -18.86
C ASP A 368 9.63 -19.25 -18.83
N PHE A 369 9.50 -18.34 -17.86
CA PHE A 369 8.43 -17.35 -17.77
C PHE A 369 9.00 -15.96 -17.44
N ILE A 370 8.17 -14.93 -17.51
CA ILE A 370 8.56 -13.54 -17.28
C ILE A 370 8.00 -13.07 -15.94
N VAL A 371 8.85 -12.43 -15.13
CA VAL A 371 8.46 -11.65 -13.95
C VAL A 371 8.66 -10.16 -14.31
N GLN A 372 7.62 -9.34 -14.10
CA GLN A 372 7.64 -7.91 -14.45
C GLN A 372 8.50 -7.10 -13.46
N PRO A 373 8.97 -5.89 -13.82
CA PRO A 373 9.65 -5.00 -12.88
C PRO A 373 8.80 -4.75 -11.63
N THR A 374 9.36 -4.92 -10.43
CA THR A 374 8.68 -4.87 -9.12
C THR A 374 7.33 -5.59 -9.01
N GLY A 375 7.11 -6.60 -9.84
CA GLY A 375 5.94 -7.47 -9.79
C GLY A 375 6.23 -8.77 -9.04
N LEU A 376 5.19 -9.35 -8.43
CA LEU A 376 5.26 -10.59 -7.67
C LEU A 376 4.59 -11.75 -8.42
N HIS A 377 5.12 -12.96 -8.26
CA HIS A 377 4.56 -14.18 -8.83
C HIS A 377 4.44 -15.27 -7.76
N TYR A 378 3.26 -15.89 -7.70
CA TYR A 378 2.96 -16.99 -6.80
C TYR A 378 2.61 -18.26 -7.56
N PHE A 379 3.15 -19.40 -7.11
CA PHE A 379 2.84 -20.71 -7.65
C PHE A 379 2.52 -21.72 -6.54
N ASP A 380 1.36 -22.36 -6.61
CA ASP A 380 1.00 -23.45 -5.72
C ASP A 380 1.67 -24.75 -6.20
N LEU A 381 2.49 -25.37 -5.33
CA LEU A 381 3.02 -26.72 -5.55
C LEU A 381 1.99 -27.74 -5.04
N ALA A 382 0.91 -27.89 -5.80
CA ALA A 382 -0.14 -28.88 -5.55
C ALA A 382 0.36 -30.31 -5.84
N MET A 383 1.23 -30.84 -4.99
CA MET A 383 1.88 -32.14 -5.16
C MET A 383 1.62 -33.05 -3.94
N PRO A 384 1.01 -34.23 -4.10
CA PRO A 384 0.84 -35.18 -3.00
C PRO A 384 2.18 -35.86 -2.68
N LEU A 385 2.70 -35.63 -1.47
CA LEU A 385 3.83 -36.38 -0.92
C LEU A 385 3.40 -37.79 -0.50
N VAL A 386 4.22 -38.81 -0.77
CA VAL A 386 3.99 -40.19 -0.31
C VAL A 386 5.23 -40.75 0.38
N GLY A 387 5.39 -40.46 1.68
CA GLY A 387 6.45 -41.01 2.53
C GLY A 387 7.59 -40.03 2.77
N LEU A 388 8.84 -40.52 2.78
CA LEU A 388 10.06 -39.75 3.05
C LEU A 388 10.53 -38.94 1.83
N GLU A 389 9.62 -38.42 1.02
CA GLU A 389 9.95 -37.68 -0.19
C GLU A 389 10.32 -36.23 0.15
N THR A 390 11.34 -35.70 -0.53
CA THR A 390 11.82 -34.31 -0.39
C THR A 390 11.82 -33.63 -1.75
N TYR A 391 11.69 -32.31 -1.75
CA TYR A 391 11.73 -31.51 -2.98
C TYR A 391 13.13 -30.98 -3.22
N LYS A 392 13.69 -31.28 -4.38
CA LYS A 392 14.84 -30.56 -4.93
C LYS A 392 14.33 -29.47 -5.85
N ILE A 393 14.50 -28.22 -5.45
CA ILE A 393 14.11 -27.03 -6.20
C ILE A 393 15.36 -26.46 -6.85
N THR A 394 15.34 -26.22 -8.16
CA THR A 394 16.41 -25.51 -8.89
C THR A 394 15.82 -24.24 -9.50
N PHE A 395 16.48 -23.12 -9.30
CA PHE A 395 16.00 -21.80 -9.72
C PHE A 395 17.08 -21.08 -10.53
N ASP A 396 16.71 -20.48 -11.65
CA ASP A 396 17.59 -19.67 -12.49
C ASP A 396 16.85 -18.41 -12.94
N ALA A 397 17.57 -17.28 -13.01
CA ALA A 397 17.03 -15.97 -13.34
C ALA A 397 18.00 -15.22 -14.27
N LYS A 398 17.46 -14.60 -15.32
CA LYS A 398 18.23 -13.91 -16.37
C LYS A 398 17.62 -12.56 -16.68
N GLY A 399 18.47 -11.58 -16.96
CA GLY A 399 18.10 -10.19 -17.24
C GLY A 399 18.39 -9.29 -16.05
N THR A 400 17.90 -9.65 -14.86
CA THR A 400 18.15 -8.95 -13.60
C THR A 400 18.00 -9.91 -12.40
N SER A 401 18.30 -9.44 -11.18
CA SER A 401 18.09 -10.18 -9.93
C SER A 401 16.63 -10.56 -9.75
N VAL A 402 16.37 -11.75 -9.19
CA VAL A 402 15.05 -12.17 -8.72
C VAL A 402 15.23 -12.87 -7.39
N ARG A 403 14.40 -12.50 -6.41
CA ARG A 403 14.31 -13.20 -5.13
C ARG A 403 13.24 -14.26 -5.24
N ALA A 404 13.51 -15.47 -4.78
CA ALA A 404 12.53 -16.54 -4.72
C ALA A 404 12.59 -17.22 -3.36
N HIS A 405 11.42 -17.54 -2.82
CA HIS A 405 11.24 -18.24 -1.55
C HIS A 405 10.28 -19.41 -1.76
N ALA A 406 10.58 -20.55 -1.15
CA ALA A 406 9.62 -21.63 -0.96
C ALA A 406 9.00 -21.47 0.44
N VAL A 407 7.69 -21.23 0.51
CA VAL A 407 6.95 -20.94 1.74
C VAL A 407 6.12 -22.17 2.12
N HIS A 408 6.45 -22.80 3.24
CA HIS A 408 5.67 -23.91 3.81
C HIS A 408 4.65 -23.34 4.79
N VAL A 409 3.38 -23.34 4.40
CA VAL A 409 2.31 -22.68 5.19
C VAL A 409 1.87 -23.52 6.40
N ALA A 410 1.91 -24.86 6.29
CA ALA A 410 1.39 -25.75 7.34
C ALA A 410 2.39 -26.01 8.49
N GLY A 411 3.69 -25.85 8.24
CA GLY A 411 4.75 -25.84 9.25
C GLY A 411 5.55 -24.55 9.05
N PRO A 412 5.05 -23.41 9.57
CA PRO A 412 5.29 -22.08 9.02
C PRO A 412 6.78 -21.75 8.90
N ALA A 413 7.31 -21.85 7.68
CA ALA A 413 8.74 -21.75 7.40
C ALA A 413 9.00 -21.23 5.98
N VAL A 414 10.04 -20.40 5.85
CA VAL A 414 10.44 -19.76 4.60
C VAL A 414 11.85 -20.19 4.22
N TYR A 415 12.00 -20.75 3.01
CA TYR A 415 13.28 -21.25 2.49
C TYR A 415 13.72 -20.37 1.31
N PRO A 416 14.78 -19.55 1.45
CA PRO A 416 15.29 -18.74 0.34
C PRO A 416 15.94 -19.62 -0.74
N LEU A 417 15.76 -19.23 -2.00
CA LEU A 417 16.28 -19.91 -3.17
C LEU A 417 17.29 -18.99 -3.89
N THR A 418 18.50 -19.49 -4.11
CA THR A 418 19.58 -18.77 -4.80
C THR A 418 19.55 -19.06 -6.31
N PRO A 419 19.62 -18.04 -7.19
CA PRO A 419 19.75 -18.27 -8.63
C PRO A 419 20.99 -19.08 -9.00
N GLY A 420 20.82 -20.10 -9.84
CA GLY A 420 21.86 -21.04 -10.28
C GLY A 420 22.12 -22.20 -9.32
N GLU A 421 21.47 -22.26 -8.16
CA GLU A 421 21.63 -23.32 -7.16
C GLU A 421 20.44 -24.28 -7.11
N SER A 422 20.65 -25.44 -6.49
CA SER A 422 19.59 -26.38 -6.13
C SER A 422 19.50 -26.50 -4.61
N VAL A 423 18.30 -26.35 -4.05
CA VAL A 423 18.02 -26.55 -2.62
C VAL A 423 17.16 -27.80 -2.46
N THR A 424 17.54 -28.70 -1.55
CA THR A 424 16.68 -29.81 -1.10
C THR A 424 15.98 -29.41 0.19
N LEU A 425 14.64 -29.36 0.16
CA LEU A 425 13.82 -29.07 1.34
C LEU A 425 13.76 -30.28 2.29
N PRO A 426 13.56 -30.07 3.61
CA PRO A 426 13.30 -31.17 4.54
C PRO A 426 11.99 -31.90 4.22
N VAL A 427 11.78 -33.08 4.81
CA VAL A 427 10.50 -33.79 4.73
C VAL A 427 9.44 -32.96 5.47
N LEU A 428 8.36 -32.61 4.76
CA LEU A 428 7.29 -31.76 5.30
C LEU A 428 6.09 -32.62 5.70
N GLU A 429 5.59 -32.47 6.93
CA GLU A 429 4.52 -33.34 7.47
C GLU A 429 3.16 -33.17 6.77
N GLN A 430 2.88 -32.00 6.19
CA GLN A 430 1.69 -31.73 5.37
C GLN A 430 2.01 -30.77 4.21
N PRO A 431 1.53 -31.02 2.99
CA PRO A 431 1.86 -30.21 1.82
C PRO A 431 0.91 -29.00 1.63
N ILE A 432 1.38 -27.81 2.00
CA ILE A 432 1.10 -26.58 1.24
C ILE A 432 2.42 -25.83 1.13
N LEU A 433 3.04 -25.94 -0.05
CA LEU A 433 4.27 -25.24 -0.41
C LEU A 433 3.95 -24.28 -1.55
N VAL A 434 4.31 -23.01 -1.38
CA VAL A 434 4.09 -21.95 -2.38
C VAL A 434 5.43 -21.37 -2.78
N LEU A 435 5.67 -21.18 -4.06
CA LEU A 435 6.82 -20.41 -4.54
C LEU A 435 6.41 -18.94 -4.63
N ALA A 436 7.03 -18.10 -3.82
CA ALA A 436 6.91 -16.66 -3.85
C ALA A 436 8.12 -16.07 -4.57
N LEU A 437 7.89 -15.30 -5.63
CA LEU A 437 8.94 -14.64 -6.40
C LEU A 437 8.71 -13.13 -6.44
N ALA A 438 9.81 -12.38 -6.32
CA ALA A 438 9.85 -10.93 -6.48
C ALA A 438 10.99 -10.52 -7.42
N ASN A 439 10.70 -9.61 -8.36
CA ASN A 439 11.72 -8.95 -9.17
C ASN A 439 12.00 -7.55 -8.58
N PRO A 440 13.10 -7.33 -7.83
CA PRO A 440 13.42 -6.04 -7.22
C PRO A 440 13.78 -4.93 -8.20
N ASP A 441 14.03 -5.25 -9.47
CA ASP A 441 14.38 -4.26 -10.49
C ASP A 441 13.16 -3.42 -10.91
N PRO A 442 13.22 -2.08 -10.87
CA PRO A 442 12.14 -1.19 -11.30
C PRO A 442 12.05 -1.00 -12.82
N ASP A 443 13.12 -1.29 -13.56
CA ASP A 443 13.24 -0.99 -15.00
C ASP A 443 13.24 -2.26 -15.88
N ALA A 444 13.83 -3.34 -15.39
CA ALA A 444 14.06 -4.56 -16.15
C ALA A 444 13.13 -5.71 -15.71
N LYS A 445 12.54 -6.39 -16.71
CA LYS A 445 11.87 -7.67 -16.50
C LYS A 445 12.90 -8.80 -16.42
N ALA A 446 12.62 -9.81 -15.60
CA ALA A 446 13.41 -11.04 -15.54
C ALA A 446 12.78 -12.15 -16.38
N THR A 447 13.62 -12.99 -17.00
CA THR A 447 13.23 -14.33 -17.45
C THR A 447 13.66 -15.33 -16.38
N VAL A 448 12.70 -16.06 -15.82
CA VAL A 448 12.89 -17.01 -14.72
C VAL A 448 12.57 -18.42 -15.19
N SER A 449 13.34 -19.39 -14.71
CA SER A 449 13.06 -20.82 -14.83
C SER A 449 13.15 -21.45 -13.44
N ILE A 450 12.14 -22.22 -13.04
CA ILE A 450 12.21 -23.05 -11.82
C ILE A 450 11.88 -24.48 -12.20
N SER A 451 12.70 -25.43 -11.79
CA SER A 451 12.34 -26.85 -11.79
C SER A 451 12.19 -27.38 -10.37
N VAL A 452 11.20 -28.26 -10.18
CA VAL A 452 11.00 -29.01 -8.94
C VAL A 452 10.99 -30.49 -9.26
N GLU A 453 11.91 -31.21 -8.62
CA GLU A 453 12.08 -32.66 -8.70
C GLU A 453 11.77 -33.28 -7.33
N VAL A 454 11.00 -34.37 -7.31
CA VAL A 454 10.82 -35.17 -6.08
C VAL A 454 11.98 -36.15 -5.98
N VAL A 455 12.68 -36.14 -4.86
CA VAL A 455 13.81 -37.03 -4.56
C VAL A 455 13.53 -37.81 -3.27
N GLN A 456 13.99 -39.06 -3.21
CA GLN A 456 13.89 -39.86 -1.99
C GLN A 456 14.78 -39.21 -0.92
N GLY A 457 14.19 -38.80 0.20
CA GLY A 457 14.92 -38.29 1.35
C GLY A 457 15.70 -39.41 2.04
N GLU A 458 16.94 -39.11 2.42
CA GLU A 458 17.69 -39.95 3.34
C GLU A 458 17.16 -39.72 4.76
N LEU A 459 17.00 -40.79 5.54
CA LEU A 459 16.72 -40.67 6.96
C LEU A 459 17.90 -39.93 7.63
N PRO A 460 17.66 -39.01 8.58
CA PRO A 460 18.73 -38.47 9.38
C PRO A 460 19.43 -39.64 10.09
N VAL A 461 20.75 -39.75 9.90
CA VAL A 461 21.56 -40.74 10.60
C VAL A 461 21.57 -40.34 12.07
N VAL A 462 20.69 -40.98 12.84
CA VAL A 462 20.80 -40.98 14.29
C VAL A 462 22.07 -41.77 14.62
N GLU A 463 23.16 -41.06 14.90
CA GLU A 463 24.25 -41.68 15.64
C GLU A 463 23.68 -42.11 16.99
N GLU A 464 23.45 -43.41 17.16
CA GLU A 464 23.08 -43.95 18.47
C GLU A 464 24.17 -43.55 19.47
N PRO A 465 23.81 -43.00 20.64
CA PRO A 465 24.79 -42.65 21.64
C PRO A 465 25.56 -43.91 22.01
N VAL A 466 26.87 -43.91 21.74
CA VAL A 466 27.76 -45.02 22.07
C VAL A 466 27.65 -45.27 23.56
N ALA A 467 27.04 -46.40 23.93
CA ALA A 467 26.91 -46.80 25.31
C ALA A 467 28.32 -47.11 25.86
N GLU A 468 28.87 -46.19 26.66
CA GLU A 468 30.02 -46.50 27.50
C GLU A 468 29.59 -47.59 28.50
N GLU A 469 30.20 -48.77 28.41
CA GLU A 469 29.99 -49.82 29.39
C GLU A 469 30.50 -49.35 30.77
N PRO A 470 29.74 -49.58 31.86
CA PRO A 470 30.12 -49.11 33.18
C PRO A 470 31.34 -49.88 33.69
N VAL A 471 32.44 -49.16 33.93
CA VAL A 471 33.61 -49.68 34.65
C VAL A 471 33.19 -49.98 36.09
N MET A 472 33.28 -51.25 36.50
CA MET A 472 33.17 -51.63 37.91
C MET A 472 34.46 -51.27 38.64
N ASP A 473 34.42 -50.21 39.44
CA ASP A 473 35.44 -49.94 40.47
C ASP A 473 35.02 -50.55 41.81
N ASP A 474 35.87 -51.44 42.35
CA ASP A 474 35.74 -52.00 43.70
C ASP A 474 36.02 -50.92 44.76
N VAL A 475 35.00 -50.55 45.55
CA VAL A 475 35.19 -49.70 46.75
C VAL A 475 34.85 -50.49 48.01
N VAL A 476 35.89 -50.86 48.75
CA VAL A 476 35.79 -51.47 50.08
C VAL A 476 35.34 -50.42 51.10
N ALA A 477 34.38 -50.78 51.95
CA ALA A 477 33.78 -49.90 52.94
C ALA A 477 34.73 -49.46 54.07
N GLN A 478 34.52 -48.25 54.58
CA GLN A 478 34.73 -47.90 55.98
C GLN A 478 33.70 -46.87 56.45
N ALA A 479 33.43 -46.81 57.76
CA ALA A 479 32.23 -46.19 58.32
C ALA A 479 32.52 -45.30 59.55
N ASP A 480 31.92 -44.11 59.54
CA ASP A 480 31.27 -43.39 60.64
C ASP A 480 30.21 -42.46 59.97
N GLY A 481 29.25 -41.78 60.59
CA GLY A 481 28.79 -41.57 61.96
C GLY A 481 27.41 -40.87 61.87
N SER A 482 26.54 -41.11 62.85
CA SER A 482 25.11 -40.71 62.86
C SER A 482 24.88 -39.26 63.42
N PRO A 483 23.64 -38.75 63.58
CA PRO A 483 22.59 -38.47 62.58
C PRO A 483 21.89 -37.07 62.76
N GLU A 484 20.74 -36.86 62.08
CA GLU A 484 19.58 -35.98 62.45
C GLU A 484 19.61 -34.44 62.14
N PRO A 485 18.45 -33.72 62.04
CA PRO A 485 17.27 -33.98 61.17
C PRO A 485 16.54 -32.71 60.61
N VAL A 486 15.33 -32.89 60.03
CA VAL A 486 14.22 -31.93 59.70
C VAL A 486 14.47 -30.83 58.63
N ALA A 487 13.50 -30.36 57.83
CA ALA A 487 12.04 -30.56 57.81
C ALA A 487 11.37 -30.45 56.41
N ASP A 488 10.19 -31.07 56.27
CA ASP A 488 9.23 -30.84 55.19
C ASP A 488 8.62 -29.43 55.18
N ALA A 489 8.17 -28.98 54.01
CA ALA A 489 7.00 -28.09 53.89
C ALA A 489 6.23 -28.39 52.60
N ILE A 490 5.06 -29.02 52.74
CA ILE A 490 4.12 -29.36 51.67
C ILE A 490 2.99 -28.32 51.68
N GLY A 491 2.47 -27.91 50.50
CA GLY A 491 1.33 -26.99 50.39
C GLY A 491 0.42 -27.29 49.19
N SER A 492 -0.75 -27.88 49.46
CA SER A 492 -1.90 -28.08 48.54
C SER A 492 -2.55 -26.75 48.14
N VAL A 493 -3.08 -26.53 46.93
CA VAL A 493 -4.25 -27.15 46.23
C VAL A 493 -5.60 -26.92 46.95
N ASP A 494 -6.53 -26.28 46.23
CA ASP A 494 -8.01 -26.14 46.35
C ASP A 494 -8.46 -24.67 46.13
N GLN A 495 -9.60 -24.33 45.51
CA GLN A 495 -10.50 -25.04 44.58
C GLN A 495 -11.37 -24.02 43.78
N VAL A 496 -12.02 -24.48 42.71
CA VAL A 496 -13.01 -23.75 41.89
C VAL A 496 -14.40 -23.81 42.53
N PRO A 497 -15.34 -22.90 42.20
CA PRO A 497 -16.70 -23.39 41.90
C PRO A 497 -17.29 -22.85 40.58
N SER A 498 -18.11 -23.70 39.97
CA SER A 498 -18.82 -23.50 38.69
C SER A 498 -20.26 -23.00 38.87
N ALA A 499 -20.88 -22.55 37.78
CA ALA A 499 -22.33 -22.54 37.59
C ALA A 499 -22.69 -22.64 36.09
N GLU A 500 -23.69 -23.45 35.75
CA GLU A 500 -24.17 -23.75 34.39
C GLU A 500 -25.65 -23.32 34.20
N SER A 501 -26.07 -23.08 32.94
CA SER A 501 -27.35 -23.49 32.31
C SER A 501 -27.52 -22.72 30.98
N GLU A 502 -27.52 -23.35 29.79
CA GLU A 502 -28.70 -23.92 29.06
C GLU A 502 -29.82 -22.89 28.75
N ALA A 503 -30.45 -22.78 27.57
CA ALA A 503 -30.38 -23.42 26.24
C ALA A 503 -30.91 -22.40 25.17
N ASP A 504 -31.31 -22.65 23.90
CA ASP A 504 -31.66 -23.88 23.14
C ASP A 504 -31.58 -23.70 21.59
N VAL A 505 -31.76 -24.83 20.88
CA VAL A 505 -31.86 -25.19 19.45
C VAL A 505 -32.73 -24.33 18.50
N ALA A 506 -32.30 -24.19 17.23
CA ALA A 506 -33.12 -24.47 16.02
C ALA A 506 -32.31 -24.52 14.70
N ALA A 507 -32.35 -25.67 14.01
CA ALA A 507 -31.92 -25.80 12.61
C ALA A 507 -33.15 -25.92 11.67
N GLY A 508 -33.03 -25.49 10.42
CA GLY A 508 -34.11 -25.57 9.43
C GLY A 508 -33.61 -25.62 7.99
N ASP A 509 -33.58 -26.82 7.42
CA ASP A 509 -33.35 -27.09 5.99
C ASP A 509 -34.68 -27.30 5.27
N VAL A 510 -34.97 -26.54 4.19
CA VAL A 510 -36.01 -26.86 3.20
C VAL A 510 -35.66 -26.32 1.80
N GLY A 511 -35.37 -27.23 0.86
CA GLY A 511 -36.19 -27.35 -0.35
C GLY A 511 -35.77 -26.66 -1.66
N LYS A 512 -35.43 -27.48 -2.67
CA LYS A 512 -35.27 -27.16 -4.09
C LYS A 512 -36.58 -26.76 -4.81
N THR A 513 -36.46 -25.92 -5.84
CA THR A 513 -37.18 -25.99 -7.15
C THR A 513 -36.37 -25.21 -8.20
N THR A 514 -35.75 -25.85 -9.21
CA THR A 514 -36.20 -25.96 -10.63
C THR A 514 -36.48 -24.60 -11.31
N ASP A 515 -35.65 -24.11 -12.23
CA ASP A 515 -35.44 -24.56 -13.64
C ASP A 515 -36.21 -23.68 -14.63
N ASP A 516 -35.49 -22.92 -15.46
CA ASP A 516 -35.87 -22.55 -16.83
C ASP A 516 -34.67 -21.90 -17.55
N GLY A 517 -34.42 -22.27 -18.80
CA GLY A 517 -33.19 -21.88 -19.53
C GLY A 517 -33.40 -21.08 -20.81
N LYS A 518 -32.41 -21.17 -21.73
CA LYS A 518 -32.47 -20.76 -23.17
C LYS A 518 -32.40 -19.22 -23.41
N LYS A 519 -31.43 -18.64 -24.15
CA LYS A 519 -30.93 -19.03 -25.48
C LYS A 519 -29.63 -18.31 -25.90
N ASP A 520 -28.92 -19.01 -26.77
CA ASP A 520 -27.96 -18.61 -27.79
C ASP A 520 -28.05 -17.17 -28.37
N GLY A 521 -26.88 -16.59 -28.64
CA GLY A 521 -26.72 -15.31 -29.34
C GLY A 521 -25.29 -15.07 -29.84
N GLY A 522 -24.75 -15.98 -30.67
CA GLY A 522 -23.42 -15.82 -31.25
C GLY A 522 -23.37 -14.80 -32.40
N CYS A 523 -22.22 -14.15 -32.61
CA CYS A 523 -21.92 -13.45 -33.87
C CYS A 523 -20.44 -13.60 -34.23
N GLN A 524 -20.15 -13.72 -35.53
CA GLN A 524 -18.85 -14.14 -36.06
C GLN A 524 -17.88 -12.96 -36.34
N ALA A 525 -16.61 -13.32 -36.50
CA ALA A 525 -15.51 -12.40 -36.83
C ALA A 525 -15.63 -11.74 -38.21
N GLY A 526 -15.02 -10.54 -38.32
CA GLY A 526 -14.70 -9.86 -39.57
C GLY A 526 -13.25 -9.36 -39.54
N THR A 527 -12.52 -9.49 -40.64
CA THR A 527 -11.05 -9.36 -40.68
C THR A 527 -10.54 -8.12 -41.43
N SER A 528 -9.48 -7.51 -40.87
CA SER A 528 -8.37 -6.76 -41.53
C SER A 528 -8.64 -5.39 -42.20
N PRO A 529 -7.63 -4.53 -42.46
CA PRO A 529 -6.28 -4.41 -41.87
C PRO A 529 -5.92 -2.98 -41.36
N SER A 530 -4.69 -2.83 -40.84
CA SER A 530 -4.12 -1.65 -40.16
C SER A 530 -3.93 -0.36 -40.97
N ALA A 531 -4.17 0.79 -40.34
CA ALA A 531 -3.78 2.13 -40.82
C ALA A 531 -2.81 2.89 -39.87
N ALA A 532 -2.13 2.20 -38.94
CA ALA A 532 -1.34 2.82 -37.87
C ALA A 532 0.08 3.28 -38.29
N SER A 533 0.70 2.66 -39.29
CA SER A 533 2.14 2.85 -39.57
C SER A 533 2.49 4.10 -40.41
N ALA A 534 1.51 4.90 -40.84
CA ALA A 534 1.75 6.08 -41.68
C ALA A 534 1.98 7.38 -40.87
N PHE A 535 1.51 7.46 -39.62
CA PHE A 535 1.53 8.71 -38.85
C PHE A 535 2.87 9.00 -38.17
N LEU A 536 3.65 7.96 -37.83
CA LEU A 536 4.90 8.09 -37.07
C LEU A 536 6.06 8.72 -37.89
N LEU A 537 6.04 8.56 -39.22
CA LEU A 537 7.09 9.07 -40.12
C LEU A 537 6.99 10.57 -40.43
N LEU A 538 5.82 11.19 -40.24
CA LEU A 538 5.63 12.63 -40.50
C LEU A 538 6.12 13.52 -39.34
N LEU A 539 6.06 13.04 -38.10
CA LEU A 539 6.49 13.78 -36.92
C LEU A 539 8.03 13.91 -36.82
N LEU A 540 8.78 12.87 -37.18
CA LEU A 540 10.24 12.90 -37.22
C LEU A 540 10.81 13.84 -38.31
N ALA A 541 10.09 14.02 -39.43
CA ALA A 541 10.50 14.94 -40.50
C ALA A 541 10.36 16.43 -40.09
N GLY A 542 9.33 16.78 -39.31
CA GLY A 542 9.07 18.16 -38.88
C GLY A 542 10.15 18.73 -37.95
N VAL A 543 10.67 17.91 -37.03
CA VAL A 543 11.68 18.34 -36.05
C VAL A 543 13.06 18.60 -36.69
N LEU A 544 13.39 17.87 -37.77
CA LEU A 544 14.65 18.06 -38.51
C LEU A 544 14.66 19.32 -39.40
N PHE A 545 13.50 19.80 -39.86
CA PHE A 545 13.45 20.96 -40.77
C PHE A 545 13.63 22.30 -40.04
N LEU A 546 13.19 22.40 -38.78
CA LEU A 546 13.30 23.62 -37.97
C LEU A 546 14.72 23.90 -37.44
N ARG A 547 15.66 22.95 -37.55
CA ARG A 547 17.05 23.12 -37.07
C ARG A 547 18.03 23.69 -38.11
N ARG A 548 17.60 23.99 -39.36
CA ARG A 548 18.52 24.33 -40.47
C ARG A 548 18.47 25.77 -41.00
N ASN A 549 17.42 26.55 -40.71
CA ASN A 549 17.27 27.93 -41.22
C ASN A 549 17.48 29.01 -40.13
N GLY A 550 18.64 28.95 -39.45
CA GLY A 550 19.09 29.95 -38.48
C GLY A 550 20.38 30.65 -38.91
N ARG A 551 20.40 31.33 -40.05
CA ARG A 551 21.53 32.18 -40.49
C ARG A 551 21.08 33.31 -41.41
N THR A 552 21.77 34.45 -41.26
CA THR A 552 21.75 35.70 -42.06
C THR A 552 20.71 36.79 -41.70
N SER A 553 21.25 38.02 -41.70
CA SER A 553 20.70 39.35 -41.34
C SER A 553 20.05 39.47 -39.96
#